data_AF-A0A1S8ZRG4-F1
#
_entry.id   AF-A0A1S8ZRG4-F1
#
_cell.length_a   1.000
_cell.length_b   1.000
_cell.length_c   1.000
_cell.angle_alpha   90.00
_cell.angle_beta   90.00
_cell.angle_gamma   90.00
#
_symmetry.space_group_name_H-M   'P 1'
#
loop_
_entity.id
_entity.type
_entity.pdbx_description
1 polymer ?
#
loop_
_entity_poly.entity_id
_entity_poly.type
_entity_poly.pdbx_seq_one_letter_code
_entity_poly.pdbx_strand_id
1 'polypeptide(L)'
;MKFRILIFIVVLFISCKKEEKQQTAIKTVKTDSIKKPVENVNNTDTIVISTKHKVNKITCDLDGDNINETVEIVRSTNSRKSGLRITFGNSKKTDYLGLGNNVLKQGFDEIDWAGIFKKAPKNELYWNNVNDDGEIMGDEEIKEEDKIKLLNDGIFIHAEESCGGGVIYMKDGKYEWIQQE
;
A
#
# COMPACT_ATOMS: atom_id res chain seq x y z
N MET A 1 -3.93 -15.85 52.84
CA MET A 1 -3.13 -14.73 53.39
C MET A 1 -3.42 -13.47 52.57
N LYS A 2 -3.69 -12.40 53.30
CA LYS A 2 -3.98 -10.98 52.97
C LYS A 2 -3.67 -10.47 51.56
N PHE A 3 -4.70 -9.92 50.91
CA PHE A 3 -4.62 -8.99 49.77
C PHE A 3 -3.83 -7.74 50.16
N ARG A 4 -2.96 -7.25 49.25
CA ARG A 4 -2.46 -5.88 49.27
C ARG A 4 -2.58 -5.29 47.88
N ILE A 5 -3.67 -4.56 47.69
CA ILE A 5 -3.85 -3.57 46.63
C ILE A 5 -2.93 -2.40 46.97
N LEU A 6 -2.08 -1.97 46.03
CA LEU A 6 -1.35 -0.71 46.12
C LEU A 6 -1.77 0.17 44.94
N ILE A 7 -2.65 1.13 45.22
CA ILE A 7 -3.00 2.28 44.39
C ILE A 7 -2.16 3.45 44.90
N PHE A 8 -1.40 4.12 44.04
CA PHE A 8 -0.94 5.52 44.23
C PHE A 8 -0.64 6.10 42.84
N ILE A 9 -1.60 6.78 42.24
CA ILE A 9 -1.82 8.26 42.21
C ILE A 9 -0.77 9.00 41.35
N VAL A 10 -1.32 9.57 40.29
CA VAL A 10 -0.75 10.45 39.27
C VAL A 10 -0.34 11.81 39.86
N VAL A 11 0.78 12.37 39.40
CA VAL A 11 1.00 13.83 39.42
C VAL A 11 1.42 14.29 38.02
N LEU A 12 0.54 15.06 37.40
CA LEU A 12 0.74 15.84 36.18
C LEU A 12 1.57 17.09 36.50
N PHE A 13 2.67 17.32 35.78
CA PHE A 13 3.27 18.65 35.68
C PHE A 13 3.02 19.21 34.29
N ILE A 14 1.98 20.05 34.23
CA ILE A 14 1.70 20.99 33.15
C ILE A 14 2.79 22.08 33.24
N SER A 15 3.65 22.19 32.23
CA SER A 15 4.50 23.37 32.06
C SER A 15 4.07 24.14 30.81
N CYS A 16 3.09 25.01 31.01
CA CYS A 16 2.82 26.14 30.13
C CYS A 16 3.68 27.31 30.62
N LYS A 17 4.64 27.76 29.81
CA LYS A 17 5.22 29.11 29.96
C LYS A 17 4.62 30.03 28.91
N LYS A 18 4.18 31.18 29.43
CA LYS A 18 3.36 32.23 28.82
C LYS A 18 4.23 33.24 28.07
N GLU A 19 3.59 33.91 27.11
CA GLU A 19 4.07 34.93 26.17
C GLU A 19 4.77 36.15 26.78
N GLU A 20 5.65 36.79 25.99
CA GLU A 20 5.85 38.25 25.99
C GLU A 20 5.80 38.81 24.56
N LYS A 21 4.96 39.83 24.37
CA LYS A 21 4.83 40.66 23.17
C LYS A 21 5.81 41.83 23.25
N GLN A 22 6.46 42.16 22.13
CA GLN A 22 6.87 43.53 21.84
C GLN A 22 6.47 43.91 20.40
N GLN A 23 5.69 44.99 20.31
CA GLN A 23 5.36 45.72 19.09
C GLN A 23 6.38 46.83 18.83
N THR A 24 6.22 47.47 17.66
CA THR A 24 6.81 48.72 17.12
C THR A 24 8.08 48.49 16.27
N ALA A 25 8.21 48.93 15.01
CA ALA A 25 7.56 50.01 14.28
C ALA A 25 7.53 49.73 12.75
N ILE A 26 6.48 50.22 12.08
CA ILE A 26 6.36 50.26 10.62
C ILE A 26 7.19 51.44 10.08
N LYS A 27 8.05 51.18 9.09
CA LYS A 27 8.55 52.20 8.16
C LYS A 27 8.22 51.78 6.72
N THR A 28 7.31 52.53 6.11
CA THR A 28 6.93 52.46 4.70
C THR A 28 8.00 53.13 3.84
N VAL A 29 8.64 52.42 2.89
CA VAL A 29 9.23 53.04 1.67
C VAL A 29 9.22 52.04 0.49
N LYS A 30 8.38 52.37 -0.49
CA LYS A 30 8.47 52.23 -1.97
C LYS A 30 8.56 50.84 -2.63
N THR A 31 7.50 50.63 -3.42
CA THR A 31 7.31 49.74 -4.56
C THR A 31 8.46 49.76 -5.56
N ASP A 32 9.03 48.60 -5.85
CA ASP A 32 9.61 48.28 -7.15
C ASP A 32 9.19 46.87 -7.55
N SER A 33 8.78 46.75 -8.81
CA SER A 33 8.11 45.60 -9.39
C SER A 33 9.05 44.40 -9.52
N ILE A 34 8.95 43.44 -8.59
CA ILE A 34 9.53 42.10 -8.79
C ILE A 34 8.49 41.28 -9.55
N LYS A 35 8.77 41.05 -10.84
CA LYS A 35 8.06 40.05 -11.65
C LYS A 35 8.05 38.73 -10.88
N LYS A 36 6.86 38.25 -10.50
CA LYS A 36 6.70 36.85 -10.07
C LYS A 36 7.29 35.97 -11.17
N PRO A 37 8.15 34.98 -10.85
CA PRO A 37 8.39 33.91 -11.78
C PRO A 37 7.03 33.27 -12.04
N VAL A 38 6.60 33.27 -13.29
CA VAL A 38 5.56 32.34 -13.74
C VAL A 38 6.25 30.98 -13.66
N GLU A 39 6.10 30.30 -12.53
CA GLU A 39 6.36 28.87 -12.46
C GLU A 39 5.35 28.22 -13.40
N ASN A 40 5.77 27.96 -14.63
CA ASN A 40 5.21 26.87 -15.40
C ASN A 40 5.60 25.58 -14.69
N VAL A 41 4.89 25.22 -13.62
CA VAL A 41 4.87 23.86 -13.12
C VAL A 41 4.14 23.05 -14.18
N ASN A 42 4.88 22.58 -15.18
CA ASN A 42 4.45 21.44 -15.96
C ASN A 42 4.29 20.31 -14.96
N ASN A 43 3.07 20.13 -14.46
CA ASN A 43 2.72 19.10 -13.49
C ASN A 43 2.67 17.78 -14.26
N THR A 44 3.84 17.30 -14.69
CA THR A 44 3.98 16.01 -15.34
C THR A 44 3.60 14.97 -14.32
N ASP A 45 2.60 14.15 -14.63
CA ASP A 45 2.22 13.03 -13.79
C ASP A 45 3.47 12.22 -13.44
N THR A 46 3.69 12.03 -12.14
CA THR A 46 4.88 11.36 -11.62
C THR A 46 4.69 9.86 -11.53
N ILE A 47 3.52 9.34 -11.92
CA ILE A 47 3.18 7.92 -11.93
C ILE A 47 2.67 7.54 -13.32
N VAL A 48 3.43 6.72 -14.04
CA VAL A 48 3.10 6.29 -15.40
C VAL A 48 2.80 4.79 -15.43
N ILE A 49 1.99 4.33 -16.40
CA ILE A 49 1.78 2.89 -16.61
C ILE A 49 3.14 2.23 -16.91
N SER A 50 3.41 1.10 -16.28
CA SER A 50 4.66 0.39 -16.48
C SER A 50 4.72 -0.20 -17.90
N THR A 51 5.81 0.10 -18.60
CA THR A 51 6.12 -0.45 -19.92
C THR A 51 7.01 -1.69 -19.85
N LYS A 52 7.45 -2.08 -18.66
CA LYS A 52 8.30 -3.27 -18.44
C LYS A 52 7.47 -4.57 -18.52
N HIS A 53 6.23 -4.52 -18.04
CA HIS A 53 5.38 -5.70 -17.87
C HIS A 53 4.53 -5.95 -19.12
N LYS A 54 4.50 -7.19 -19.59
CA LYS A 54 3.70 -7.61 -20.75
C LYS A 54 2.20 -7.42 -20.51
N VAL A 55 1.75 -7.80 -19.31
CA VAL A 55 0.42 -7.48 -18.79
C VAL A 55 0.63 -6.49 -17.66
N ASN A 56 0.10 -5.28 -17.82
CA ASN A 56 0.23 -4.19 -16.84
C ASN A 56 -1.12 -3.68 -16.35
N LYS A 57 -2.22 -4.33 -16.75
CA LYS A 57 -3.58 -3.99 -16.35
C LYS A 57 -4.44 -5.24 -16.27
N ILE A 58 -5.20 -5.35 -15.19
CA ILE A 58 -6.29 -6.32 -15.02
C ILE A 58 -7.54 -5.61 -14.49
N THR A 59 -8.66 -6.32 -14.51
CA THR A 59 -9.90 -5.91 -13.86
C THR A 59 -10.40 -7.03 -12.97
N CYS A 60 -10.83 -6.71 -11.76
CA CYS A 60 -11.32 -7.68 -10.78
C CYS A 60 -12.29 -7.02 -9.79
N ASP A 61 -13.26 -7.79 -9.29
CA ASP A 61 -14.18 -7.38 -8.22
C ASP A 61 -13.49 -7.64 -6.87
N LEU A 62 -12.73 -6.65 -6.38
CA LEU A 62 -11.82 -6.81 -5.26
C LEU A 62 -12.54 -6.60 -3.91
N ASP A 63 -13.40 -5.59 -3.85
CA ASP A 63 -14.14 -5.25 -2.62
C ASP A 63 -15.49 -5.96 -2.50
N GLY A 64 -15.96 -6.62 -3.57
CA GLY A 64 -17.18 -7.44 -3.57
C GLY A 64 -18.45 -6.65 -3.84
N ASP A 65 -18.36 -5.40 -4.31
CA ASP A 65 -19.52 -4.60 -4.69
C ASP A 65 -20.10 -4.99 -6.07
N ASN A 66 -19.47 -5.95 -6.76
CA ASN A 66 -19.77 -6.41 -8.12
C ASN A 66 -19.48 -5.37 -9.23
N ILE A 67 -18.69 -4.35 -8.94
CA ILE A 67 -18.15 -3.39 -9.90
C ILE A 67 -16.64 -3.58 -9.93
N ASN A 68 -16.09 -3.90 -11.10
CA ASN A 68 -14.66 -4.20 -11.17
C ASN A 68 -13.79 -2.98 -10.87
N GLU A 69 -12.80 -3.18 -10.00
CA GLU A 69 -11.61 -2.34 -9.90
C GLU A 69 -10.77 -2.47 -11.18
N THR A 70 -10.10 -1.38 -11.53
CA THR A 70 -8.95 -1.42 -12.44
C THR A 70 -7.67 -1.48 -11.62
N VAL A 71 -6.86 -2.52 -11.83
CA VAL A 71 -5.56 -2.67 -11.20
C VAL A 71 -4.48 -2.57 -12.27
N GLU A 72 -3.57 -1.62 -12.10
CA GLU A 72 -2.50 -1.34 -13.05
C GLU A 72 -1.13 -1.42 -12.37
N ILE A 73 -0.17 -2.04 -13.05
CA ILE A 73 1.24 -1.89 -12.67
C ILE A 73 1.72 -0.53 -13.20
N VAL A 74 2.08 0.34 -12.28
CA VAL A 74 2.57 1.68 -12.55
C VAL A 74 3.97 1.87 -12.02
N ARG A 75 4.67 2.90 -12.51
CA ARG A 75 6.02 3.27 -12.12
C ARG A 75 6.08 4.74 -11.75
N SER A 76 6.67 5.03 -10.59
CA SER A 76 6.97 6.41 -10.23
C SER A 76 8.19 6.89 -11.02
N THR A 77 8.09 8.03 -11.69
CA THR A 77 9.23 8.70 -12.34
C THR A 77 10.19 9.31 -11.33
N ASN A 78 9.72 9.61 -10.11
CA ASN A 78 10.53 10.15 -9.01
C ASN A 78 11.36 9.07 -8.32
N SER A 79 10.71 8.02 -7.79
CA SER A 79 11.42 6.96 -7.05
C SER A 79 12.04 5.91 -7.97
N ARG A 80 11.60 5.84 -9.24
CA ARG A 80 11.92 4.76 -10.19
C ARG A 80 11.59 3.38 -9.63
N LYS A 81 10.56 3.29 -8.79
CA LYS A 81 10.01 2.03 -8.28
C LYS A 81 8.63 1.82 -8.86
N SER A 82 8.28 0.56 -9.11
CA SER A 82 6.95 0.18 -9.57
C SER A 82 6.05 -0.21 -8.40
N GLY A 83 4.75 -0.19 -8.65
CA GLY A 83 3.71 -0.55 -7.69
C GLY A 83 2.38 -0.76 -8.40
N LEU A 84 1.36 -1.11 -7.62
CA LEU A 84 -0.01 -1.23 -8.09
C LEU A 84 -0.72 0.11 -7.89
N ARG A 85 -1.47 0.53 -8.92
CA ARG A 85 -2.53 1.54 -8.82
C ARG A 85 -3.86 0.81 -8.90
N ILE A 86 -4.67 0.89 -7.85
CA ILE A 86 -5.96 0.22 -7.74
C ILE A 86 -7.03 1.30 -7.76
N THR A 87 -7.74 1.43 -8.88
CA THR A 87 -8.85 2.38 -9.04
C THR A 87 -10.16 1.64 -8.86
N PHE A 88 -10.91 2.00 -7.81
CA PHE A 88 -12.18 1.37 -7.48
C PHE A 88 -13.23 1.66 -8.54
N GLY A 89 -14.16 0.72 -8.76
CA GLY A 89 -15.12 0.77 -9.87
C GLY A 89 -15.94 2.06 -9.94
N ASN A 90 -16.23 2.67 -8.79
CA ASN A 90 -16.93 3.96 -8.68
C ASN A 90 -16.06 5.20 -8.94
N SER A 91 -14.75 5.03 -9.21
CA SER A 91 -13.74 6.06 -9.45
C SER A 91 -13.56 7.10 -8.33
N LYS A 92 -14.11 6.85 -7.12
CA LYS A 92 -13.98 7.78 -5.97
C LYS A 92 -12.75 7.51 -5.12
N LYS A 93 -12.11 6.35 -5.30
CA LYS A 93 -10.98 5.90 -4.50
C LYS A 93 -9.91 5.29 -5.40
N THR A 94 -8.68 5.65 -5.13
CA THR A 94 -7.50 5.03 -5.73
C THR A 94 -6.51 4.69 -4.63
N ASP A 95 -6.16 3.42 -4.51
CA ASP A 95 -5.14 2.94 -3.59
C ASP A 95 -3.84 2.63 -4.33
N TYR A 96 -2.73 2.67 -3.60
CA TYR A 96 -1.41 2.35 -4.12
C TYR A 96 -0.71 1.35 -3.19
N LEU A 97 -0.09 0.34 -3.77
CA LEU A 97 0.80 -0.60 -3.08
C LEU A 97 2.16 -0.58 -3.77
N GLY A 98 3.25 -0.42 -3.02
CA GLY A 98 4.60 -0.30 -3.58
C GLY A 98 4.99 1.14 -3.88
N LEU A 99 5.63 1.39 -5.03
CA LEU A 99 6.16 2.70 -5.44
C LEU A 99 7.23 3.28 -4.48
N GLY A 100 7.88 2.41 -3.70
CA GLY A 100 8.81 2.79 -2.63
C GLY A 100 8.21 2.80 -1.23
N ASN A 101 6.95 2.40 -1.09
CA ASN A 101 6.33 2.10 0.20
C ASN A 101 6.24 0.58 0.37
N ASN A 102 6.41 0.11 1.61
CA ASN A 102 6.33 -1.30 1.92
C ASN A 102 4.98 -1.92 1.48
N VAL A 103 5.04 -3.08 0.83
CA VAL A 103 3.86 -3.83 0.39
C VAL A 103 3.49 -4.83 1.47
N LEU A 104 2.40 -4.56 2.19
CA LEU A 104 1.74 -5.49 3.12
C LEU A 104 2.69 -6.23 4.08
N LYS A 105 3.74 -5.56 4.56
CA LYS A 105 4.78 -6.08 5.46
C LYS A 105 5.61 -7.25 4.90
N GLN A 106 5.60 -7.47 3.59
CA GLN A 106 6.33 -8.55 2.92
C GLN A 106 7.83 -8.29 2.73
N GLY A 107 8.39 -7.25 3.36
CA GLY A 107 9.81 -6.91 3.23
C GLY A 107 10.24 -6.27 1.90
N PHE A 108 9.35 -6.12 0.92
CA PHE A 108 9.61 -5.38 -0.32
C PHE A 108 8.75 -4.11 -0.46
N ASP A 109 9.19 -3.19 -1.32
CA ASP A 109 8.53 -1.90 -1.55
C ASP A 109 8.32 -1.55 -3.04
N GLU A 110 8.57 -2.54 -3.91
CA GLU A 110 8.50 -2.42 -5.36
C GLU A 110 8.12 -3.76 -5.99
N ILE A 111 7.57 -3.73 -7.21
CA ILE A 111 7.02 -4.91 -7.90
C ILE A 111 7.54 -5.09 -9.34
N ASP A 112 8.69 -4.51 -9.70
CA ASP A 112 9.28 -4.70 -11.03
C ASP A 112 9.62 -6.17 -11.35
N TRP A 113 9.67 -7.02 -10.34
CA TRP A 113 9.92 -8.46 -10.44
C TRP A 113 8.69 -9.28 -10.86
N ALA A 114 7.47 -8.72 -10.78
CA ALA A 114 6.23 -9.44 -11.03
C ALA A 114 5.99 -9.68 -12.53
N GLY A 115 6.64 -10.70 -13.11
CA GLY A 115 6.49 -11.07 -14.52
C GLY A 115 5.09 -11.63 -14.87
N ILE A 116 4.44 -12.25 -13.90
CA ILE A 116 3.05 -12.72 -13.99
C ILE A 116 2.16 -11.76 -13.22
N PHE A 117 1.13 -11.24 -13.90
CA PHE A 117 0.12 -10.37 -13.31
C PHE A 117 -1.26 -10.75 -13.82
N LYS A 118 -2.08 -11.32 -12.93
CA LYS A 118 -3.38 -11.90 -13.29
C LYS A 118 -4.41 -11.66 -12.19
N LYS A 119 -5.67 -11.85 -12.53
CA LYS A 119 -6.75 -11.95 -11.57
C LYS A 119 -6.67 -13.30 -10.84
N ALA A 120 -6.75 -13.29 -9.53
CA ALA A 120 -6.99 -14.48 -8.70
C ALA A 120 -8.51 -14.65 -8.56
N PRO A 121 -9.14 -15.70 -9.13
CA PRO A 121 -10.59 -15.84 -9.09
C PRO A 121 -11.13 -16.06 -7.66
N LYS A 122 -12.28 -15.46 -7.37
CA LYS A 122 -13.08 -15.83 -6.20
C LYS A 122 -13.54 -17.27 -6.27
N ASN A 123 -13.82 -17.85 -5.10
CA ASN A 123 -14.23 -19.24 -4.94
C ASN A 123 -13.17 -20.29 -5.31
N GLU A 124 -11.92 -19.91 -5.56
CA GLU A 124 -10.79 -20.84 -5.63
C GLU A 124 -10.10 -20.93 -4.26
N LEU A 125 -9.37 -22.03 -4.04
CA LEU A 125 -8.60 -22.26 -2.82
C LEU A 125 -7.20 -21.67 -2.97
N TYR A 126 -6.76 -20.98 -1.93
CA TYR A 126 -5.43 -20.39 -1.81
C TYR A 126 -4.91 -20.65 -0.40
N TRP A 127 -3.60 -20.73 -0.23
CA TRP A 127 -2.97 -21.02 1.06
C TRP A 127 -1.57 -20.43 1.09
N ASN A 128 -0.99 -20.18 2.26
CA ASN A 128 0.44 -19.90 2.30
C ASN A 128 1.18 -21.22 2.07
N ASN A 129 2.06 -21.29 1.07
CA ASN A 129 2.92 -22.45 0.84
C ASN A 129 4.38 -22.20 1.29
N VAL A 130 4.59 -21.18 2.12
CA VAL A 130 5.88 -20.87 2.76
C VAL A 130 5.67 -20.77 4.26
N ASN A 131 6.51 -21.44 5.04
CA ASN A 131 6.44 -21.41 6.51
C ASN A 131 7.18 -20.19 7.11
N ASP A 132 7.13 -20.05 8.44
CA ASP A 132 7.77 -18.93 9.15
C ASP A 132 9.31 -18.88 8.99
N ASP A 133 9.93 -20.01 8.66
CA ASP A 133 11.37 -20.12 8.40
C ASP A 133 11.73 -19.78 6.93
N GLY A 134 10.73 -19.52 6.09
CA GLY A 134 10.91 -19.21 4.67
C GLY A 134 11.05 -20.44 3.77
N GLU A 135 10.75 -21.64 4.29
CA GLU A 135 10.81 -22.88 3.52
C GLU A 135 9.48 -23.14 2.79
N ILE A 136 9.57 -23.63 1.56
CA ILE A 136 8.41 -24.01 0.76
C ILE A 136 7.85 -25.32 1.31
N MET A 137 6.57 -25.32 1.65
CA MET A 137 5.85 -26.46 2.18
C MET A 137 5.25 -27.29 1.03
N GLY A 138 5.34 -28.62 1.14
CA GLY A 138 4.62 -29.55 0.28
C GLY A 138 3.11 -29.54 0.54
N ASP A 139 2.33 -29.99 -0.45
CA ASP A 139 0.85 -30.03 -0.35
C ASP A 139 0.37 -30.87 0.85
N GLU A 140 1.11 -31.93 1.21
CA GLU A 140 0.84 -32.79 2.36
C GLU A 140 1.08 -32.12 3.72
N GLU A 141 1.87 -31.06 3.78
CA GLU A 141 2.17 -30.29 4.99
C GLU A 141 1.11 -29.20 5.24
N ILE A 142 0.38 -28.81 4.19
CA ILE A 142 -0.67 -27.80 4.26
C ILE A 142 -1.97 -28.46 4.71
N LYS A 143 -2.44 -28.04 5.89
CA LYS A 143 -3.73 -28.54 6.40
C LYS A 143 -4.88 -27.91 5.61
N GLU A 144 -5.95 -28.68 5.42
CA GLU A 144 -7.16 -28.18 4.74
C GLU A 144 -7.77 -26.94 5.44
N GLU A 145 -7.61 -26.82 6.76
CA GLU A 145 -8.07 -25.68 7.56
C GLU A 145 -7.27 -24.39 7.31
N ASP A 146 -6.05 -24.50 6.77
CA ASP A 146 -5.20 -23.35 6.43
C ASP A 146 -5.49 -22.84 5.00
N LYS A 147 -6.23 -23.61 4.20
CA LYS A 147 -6.68 -23.19 2.87
C LYS A 147 -7.87 -22.24 3.00
N ILE A 148 -7.76 -21.10 2.33
CA ILE A 148 -8.78 -20.08 2.29
C ILE A 148 -9.44 -20.04 0.92
N LYS A 149 -10.76 -19.86 0.93
CA LYS A 149 -11.53 -19.60 -0.28
C LYS A 149 -11.77 -18.11 -0.36
N LEU A 150 -11.29 -17.46 -1.43
CA LEU A 150 -11.51 -16.02 -1.58
C LEU A 150 -13.00 -15.73 -1.80
N LEU A 151 -13.54 -14.79 -1.03
CA LEU A 151 -14.92 -14.33 -1.17
C LEU A 151 -15.10 -13.48 -2.43
N ASN A 152 -14.08 -12.68 -2.74
CA ASN A 152 -14.00 -11.74 -3.87
C ASN A 152 -12.78 -12.06 -4.74
N ASP A 153 -12.69 -11.46 -5.92
CA ASP A 153 -11.50 -11.66 -6.75
C ASP A 153 -10.28 -11.03 -6.04
N GLY A 154 -9.09 -11.56 -6.31
CA GLY A 154 -7.82 -11.03 -5.85
C GLY A 154 -6.88 -10.67 -7.00
N ILE A 155 -5.68 -10.24 -6.63
CA ILE A 155 -4.61 -9.86 -7.55
C ILE A 155 -3.47 -10.87 -7.36
N PHE A 156 -3.23 -11.69 -8.37
CA PHE A 156 -2.10 -12.62 -8.39
C PHE A 156 -0.90 -11.94 -9.05
N ILE A 157 0.21 -11.89 -8.32
CA ILE A 157 1.52 -11.48 -8.83
C ILE A 157 2.55 -12.58 -8.56
N HIS A 158 3.38 -12.90 -9.54
CA HIS A 158 4.42 -13.90 -9.39
C HIS A 158 5.60 -13.60 -10.32
N ALA A 159 6.81 -13.98 -9.93
CA ALA A 159 7.98 -13.91 -10.80
C ALA A 159 7.85 -14.93 -11.94
N GLU A 160 8.18 -14.56 -13.17
CA GLU A 160 7.99 -15.48 -14.31
C GLU A 160 9.04 -16.60 -14.36
N GLU A 161 10.25 -16.32 -13.88
CA GLU A 161 11.42 -17.21 -14.02
C GLU A 161 12.03 -17.62 -12.67
N SER A 162 11.37 -17.28 -11.56
CA SER A 162 11.82 -17.66 -10.21
C SER A 162 10.63 -17.99 -9.30
N CYS A 163 10.92 -18.61 -8.16
CA CYS A 163 10.02 -18.60 -7.02
C CYS A 163 9.86 -17.15 -6.55
N GLY A 164 8.65 -16.76 -6.16
CA GLY A 164 8.41 -15.43 -5.64
C GLY A 164 7.06 -14.93 -6.10
N GLY A 165 6.04 -15.02 -5.25
CA GLY A 165 4.75 -14.46 -5.57
C GLY A 165 3.73 -14.52 -4.46
N GLY A 166 2.52 -14.13 -4.82
CA GLY A 166 1.42 -14.16 -3.90
C GLY A 166 0.13 -13.62 -4.48
N VAL A 167 -0.89 -13.73 -3.66
CA VAL A 167 -2.21 -13.18 -3.92
C VAL A 167 -2.46 -12.05 -2.93
N ILE A 168 -2.71 -10.86 -3.48
CA ILE A 168 -3.27 -9.74 -2.72
C ILE A 168 -4.78 -9.84 -2.80
N TYR A 169 -5.46 -9.82 -1.66
CA TYR A 169 -6.92 -9.85 -1.60
C TYR A 169 -7.44 -8.90 -0.52
N MET A 170 -8.74 -8.61 -0.54
CA MET A 170 -9.38 -7.81 0.51
C MET A 170 -10.11 -8.70 1.51
N LYS A 171 -9.86 -8.44 2.80
CA LYS A 171 -10.55 -9.03 3.94
C LYS A 171 -10.94 -7.92 4.90
N ASP A 172 -12.23 -7.82 5.24
CA ASP A 172 -12.75 -6.81 6.17
C ASP A 172 -12.32 -5.37 5.82
N GLY A 173 -12.30 -5.05 4.53
CA GLY A 173 -11.92 -3.72 4.01
C GLY A 173 -10.42 -3.43 4.01
N LYS A 174 -9.56 -4.41 4.30
CA LYS A 174 -8.10 -4.29 4.31
C LYS A 174 -7.45 -5.23 3.32
N TYR A 175 -6.29 -4.84 2.82
CA TYR A 175 -5.44 -5.69 2.00
C TYR A 175 -4.73 -6.74 2.85
N GLU A 176 -4.78 -7.98 2.40
CA GLU A 176 -4.08 -9.12 2.96
C GLU A 176 -3.24 -9.80 1.86
N TRP A 177 -2.25 -10.58 2.28
CA TRP A 177 -1.32 -11.29 1.40
C TRP A 177 -1.36 -12.79 1.67
N ILE A 178 -1.33 -13.58 0.60
CA ILE A 178 -1.11 -15.02 0.64
C ILE A 178 0.18 -15.28 -0.14
N GLN A 179 1.21 -15.80 0.52
CA GLN A 179 2.48 -16.17 -0.11
C GLN A 179 2.28 -17.40 -1.01
N GLN A 180 2.81 -17.34 -2.23
CA GLN A 180 2.73 -18.40 -3.24
C GLN A 180 4.06 -18.53 -3.97
N GLU A 181 4.79 -19.62 -3.71
CA GLU A 181 6.04 -20.01 -4.40
C GLU A 181 5.93 -21.20 -5.35
#